data_AF-A0A7Y3ULE8-F1
#
_entry.id   AF-A0A7Y3ULE8-F1
#
_cell.length_a   1.000
_cell.length_b   1.000
_cell.length_c   1.000
_cell.angle_alpha   90.00
_cell.angle_beta   90.00
_cell.angle_gamma   90.00
#
_symmetry.space_group_name_H-M   'P 1'
#
loop_
_entity.id
_entity.type
_entity.pdbx_description
1 polymer ?
#
loop_
_entity_poly.entity_id
_entity_poly.type
_entity_poly.pdbx_seq_one_letter_code
_entity_poly.pdbx_strand_id
1 'polypeptide(L)'
;MKRIYVLLFSSLVLIFTLHPCTLLLAQEAAGVASPSGVSEINKGFLDPEMNVESFVERFEVESREVYHVRDDIMRHLNLKPGERIADVGAGTGYYSLLMADAVGDIGWVYAVEISPRFVEHLAKLFDQHKKTNVTTVMCNDNSVCLPPGSVDAAFICDAYHHFEHPEQTMTSIFEAMIPGGRLIVIDFERIVGVTREWTLHHVRAGKQTFIDEIKSVGFELAAERKIPGFKENYYLEFQKP
;
A
#
# COMPACT_ATOMS: atom_id res chain seq x y z
N MET A 1 -11.52 90.58 -14.10
CA MET A 1 -11.52 90.07 -15.49
C MET A 1 -10.85 88.70 -15.51
N LYS A 2 -11.64 87.62 -15.46
CA LYS A 2 -11.15 86.24 -15.41
C LYS A 2 -11.12 85.69 -16.84
N ARG A 3 -9.96 85.22 -17.31
CA ARG A 3 -9.80 84.49 -18.58
C ARG A 3 -10.07 83.01 -18.34
N ILE A 4 -10.98 82.46 -19.13
CA ILE A 4 -11.40 81.06 -19.19
C ILE A 4 -10.42 80.33 -20.12
N TYR A 5 -9.81 79.24 -19.65
CA TYR A 5 -9.13 78.26 -20.49
C TYR A 5 -10.01 77.00 -20.57
N VAL A 6 -10.40 76.66 -21.78
CA VAL A 6 -11.09 75.42 -22.16
C VAL A 6 -10.01 74.38 -22.44
N LEU A 7 -10.02 73.26 -21.72
CA LEU A 7 -9.21 72.08 -22.02
C LEU A 7 -10.14 70.90 -22.32
N LEU A 8 -9.98 70.37 -23.54
CA LEU A 8 -10.70 69.25 -24.11
C LEU A 8 -10.45 67.96 -23.31
N PHE A 9 -11.52 67.28 -22.90
CA PHE A 9 -11.49 65.89 -22.45
C PHE A 9 -11.46 64.96 -23.68
N SER A 10 -10.39 64.19 -23.82
CA SER A 10 -10.30 63.07 -24.76
C SER A 10 -10.86 61.82 -24.07
N SER A 11 -11.99 61.32 -24.59
CA SER A 11 -12.62 60.08 -24.12
C SER A 11 -11.97 58.88 -24.80
N LEU A 12 -11.22 58.08 -24.04
CA LEU A 12 -10.70 56.79 -24.49
C LEU A 12 -11.81 55.73 -24.35
N VAL A 13 -12.35 55.27 -25.48
CA VAL A 13 -13.32 54.17 -25.54
C VAL A 13 -12.55 52.85 -25.46
N LEU A 14 -12.68 52.13 -24.34
CA LEU A 14 -12.18 50.77 -24.21
C LEU A 14 -13.19 49.81 -24.86
N ILE A 15 -12.82 49.23 -26.00
CA ILE A 15 -13.61 48.18 -26.67
C ILE A 15 -13.33 46.85 -25.96
N PHE A 16 -14.28 46.39 -25.14
CA PHE A 16 -14.28 45.03 -24.61
C PHE A 16 -14.76 44.07 -25.71
N THR A 17 -13.84 43.32 -26.30
CA THR A 17 -14.18 42.20 -27.18
C THR A 17 -14.67 41.03 -26.34
N LEU A 18 -15.98 40.79 -26.35
CA LEU A 18 -16.61 39.58 -25.81
C LEU A 18 -16.12 38.36 -26.60
N HIS A 19 -15.28 37.52 -25.98
CA HIS A 19 -14.97 36.18 -26.50
C HIS A 19 -16.09 35.21 -26.11
N PRO A 20 -16.60 34.40 -27.05
CA PRO A 20 -17.62 33.41 -26.74
C PRO A 20 -17.00 32.24 -25.96
N CYS A 21 -17.57 32.02 -24.78
CA CYS A 21 -17.92 30.73 -24.18
C CYS A 21 -17.28 29.48 -24.80
N THR A 22 -16.30 28.91 -24.11
CA THR A 22 -16.14 27.46 -24.00
C THR A 22 -16.04 27.14 -22.52
N LEU A 23 -17.16 26.78 -21.92
CA LEU A 23 -17.20 26.01 -20.68
C LEU A 23 -16.46 24.70 -20.97
N LEU A 24 -15.20 24.62 -20.57
CA LEU A 24 -14.50 23.35 -20.48
C LEU A 24 -15.14 22.62 -19.29
N LEU A 25 -16.09 21.75 -19.57
CA LEU A 25 -16.56 20.78 -18.59
C LEU A 25 -15.32 19.96 -18.19
N ALA A 26 -14.80 20.23 -17.00
CA ALA A 26 -13.91 19.32 -16.31
C ALA A 26 -14.69 18.03 -16.13
N GLN A 27 -14.47 17.08 -17.03
CA GLN A 27 -14.91 15.72 -16.83
C GLN A 27 -14.01 15.19 -15.72
N GLU A 28 -14.45 15.34 -14.47
CA GLU A 28 -14.01 14.47 -13.40
C GLU A 28 -14.12 13.06 -13.96
N ALA A 29 -12.97 12.42 -14.16
CA ALA A 29 -12.92 10.98 -14.29
C ALA A 29 -13.33 10.45 -12.93
N ALA A 30 -14.65 10.39 -12.72
CA ALA A 30 -15.26 9.60 -11.67
C ALA A 30 -14.72 8.20 -11.87
N GLY A 31 -13.73 7.84 -11.04
CA GLY A 31 -13.38 6.45 -10.83
C GLY A 31 -14.69 5.73 -10.55
N VAL A 32 -15.01 4.77 -11.40
CA VAL A 32 -16.13 3.87 -11.17
C VAL A 32 -15.76 3.09 -9.92
N ALA A 33 -16.09 3.63 -8.76
CA ALA A 33 -16.22 2.85 -7.55
C ALA A 33 -17.30 1.82 -7.85
N SER A 34 -16.89 0.56 -8.00
CA SER A 34 -17.84 -0.54 -8.18
C SER A 34 -18.72 -0.59 -6.92
N PRO A 35 -20.05 -0.44 -7.05
CA PRO A 35 -20.93 -0.44 -5.89
C PRO A 35 -21.06 -1.87 -5.36
N SER A 36 -20.72 -2.07 -4.08
CA SER A 36 -21.14 -3.18 -3.22
C SER A 36 -21.36 -4.55 -3.92
N GLY A 37 -20.29 -5.31 -4.03
CA GLY A 37 -20.30 -6.75 -4.25
C GLY A 37 -18.94 -7.25 -3.80
N VAL A 38 -18.91 -8.30 -2.95
CA VAL A 38 -17.66 -8.94 -2.49
C VAL A 38 -16.70 -8.99 -3.66
N SER A 39 -15.58 -8.29 -3.56
CA SER A 39 -14.69 -8.21 -4.70
C SER A 39 -14.13 -9.62 -4.88
N GLU A 40 -14.22 -10.21 -6.08
CA GLU A 40 -13.63 -11.55 -6.29
C GLU A 40 -12.09 -11.53 -6.24
N ILE A 41 -11.47 -10.43 -5.79
CA ILE A 41 -10.04 -10.18 -5.74
C ILE A 41 -9.32 -11.27 -4.93
N ASN A 42 -9.92 -11.76 -3.83
CA ASN A 42 -9.32 -12.81 -3.01
C ASN A 42 -9.88 -14.21 -3.27
N LYS A 43 -10.79 -14.40 -4.23
CA LYS A 43 -11.47 -15.69 -4.47
C LYS A 43 -10.49 -16.85 -4.64
N GLY A 44 -9.39 -16.65 -5.37
CA GLY A 44 -8.37 -17.67 -5.58
C GLY A 44 -7.55 -18.00 -4.33
N PHE A 45 -7.36 -17.03 -3.43
CA PHE A 45 -6.64 -17.21 -2.17
C PHE A 45 -7.49 -17.89 -1.10
N LEU A 46 -8.81 -17.76 -1.20
CA LEU A 46 -9.78 -18.38 -0.30
C LEU A 46 -10.25 -19.76 -0.77
N ASP A 47 -9.72 -20.27 -1.90
CA ASP A 47 -10.02 -21.61 -2.38
C ASP A 47 -9.45 -22.66 -1.40
N PRO A 48 -10.29 -23.54 -0.82
CA PRO A 48 -9.81 -24.61 0.07
C PRO A 48 -8.86 -25.59 -0.63
N GLU A 49 -8.93 -25.70 -1.96
CA GLU A 49 -8.05 -26.56 -2.76
C GLU A 49 -6.84 -25.81 -3.33
N MET A 50 -6.59 -24.56 -2.89
CA MET A 50 -5.44 -23.78 -3.35
C MET A 50 -4.13 -24.54 -3.15
N ASN A 51 -3.36 -24.67 -4.23
CA ASN A 51 -2.03 -25.28 -4.23
C ASN A 51 -0.97 -24.26 -3.81
N VAL A 52 -0.66 -24.19 -2.52
CA VAL A 52 0.34 -23.27 -1.95
C VAL A 52 1.72 -23.40 -2.59
N GLU A 53 2.15 -24.62 -2.96
CA GLU A 53 3.48 -24.84 -3.56
C GLU A 53 3.64 -24.05 -4.87
N SER A 54 2.59 -23.99 -5.68
CA SER A 54 2.61 -23.21 -6.93
C SER A 54 2.76 -21.71 -6.69
N PHE A 55 2.38 -21.21 -5.51
CA PHE A 55 2.62 -19.83 -5.11
C PHE A 55 4.07 -19.67 -4.65
N VAL A 56 4.62 -20.60 -3.87
CA VAL A 56 6.05 -20.60 -3.50
C VAL A 56 6.93 -20.53 -4.75
N GLU A 57 6.73 -21.45 -5.70
CA GLU A 57 7.46 -21.50 -6.98
C GLU A 57 7.33 -20.23 -7.83
N ARG A 58 6.26 -19.45 -7.64
CA ARG A 58 5.99 -18.24 -8.42
C ARG A 58 6.37 -16.96 -7.67
N PHE A 59 6.37 -16.98 -6.34
CA PHE A 59 6.57 -15.81 -5.49
C PHE A 59 8.05 -15.68 -5.13
N GLU A 60 8.74 -16.81 -4.95
CA GLU A 60 10.12 -16.88 -4.50
C GLU A 60 11.10 -17.12 -5.66
N VAL A 61 11.03 -16.26 -6.67
CA VAL A 61 11.87 -16.34 -7.87
C VAL A 61 12.59 -15.04 -8.15
N GLU A 62 13.85 -15.13 -8.59
CA GLU A 62 14.72 -13.98 -8.89
C GLU A 62 14.18 -13.07 -10.02
N SER A 63 13.20 -13.53 -10.81
CA SER A 63 12.52 -12.67 -11.78
C SER A 63 11.48 -11.74 -11.15
N ARG A 64 11.07 -11.97 -9.89
CA ARG A 64 10.23 -11.03 -9.15
C ARG A 64 11.10 -9.99 -8.47
N GLU A 65 10.79 -8.73 -8.70
CA GLU A 65 11.57 -7.62 -8.16
C GLU A 65 11.67 -7.67 -6.64
N VAL A 66 10.53 -7.83 -5.94
CA VAL A 66 10.50 -7.91 -4.48
C VAL A 66 11.28 -9.10 -3.92
N TYR A 67 11.36 -10.23 -4.63
CA TYR A 67 12.22 -11.33 -4.20
C TYR A 67 13.70 -11.02 -4.51
N HIS A 68 13.98 -10.53 -5.71
CA HIS A 68 15.34 -10.22 -6.17
C HIS A 68 16.07 -9.20 -5.28
N VAL A 69 15.37 -8.16 -4.82
CA VAL A 69 15.95 -7.05 -4.04
C VAL A 69 15.63 -7.12 -2.55
N ARG A 70 15.21 -8.29 -2.07
CA ARG A 70 14.88 -8.58 -0.65
C ARG A 70 15.86 -8.03 0.37
N ASP A 71 17.17 -8.10 0.10
CA ASP A 71 18.19 -7.61 1.02
C ASP A 71 18.16 -6.09 1.15
N ASP A 72 17.85 -5.39 0.05
CA ASP A 72 17.66 -3.94 0.06
C ASP A 72 16.38 -3.55 0.80
N ILE A 73 15.29 -4.29 0.57
CA ILE A 73 14.02 -4.10 1.30
C ILE A 73 14.25 -4.28 2.80
N MET A 74 14.81 -5.41 3.23
CA MET A 74 15.10 -5.70 4.64
C MET A 74 15.99 -4.64 5.30
N ARG A 75 16.98 -4.11 4.56
CA ARG A 75 17.82 -3.01 5.05
C ARG A 75 17.02 -1.72 5.27
N HIS A 76 16.09 -1.41 4.37
CA HIS A 76 15.26 -0.21 4.46
C HIS A 76 14.13 -0.33 5.51
N LEU A 77 13.61 -1.54 5.79
CA LEU A 77 12.73 -1.77 6.94
C LEU A 77 13.39 -1.36 8.25
N ASN A 78 14.74 -1.41 8.29
CA ASN A 78 15.57 -0.91 9.38
C ASN A 78 15.14 -1.49 10.74
N LEU A 79 14.72 -2.75 10.75
CA LEU A 79 14.22 -3.44 11.93
C LEU A 79 15.29 -3.47 13.02
N LYS A 80 14.85 -3.30 14.26
CA LYS A 80 15.70 -3.34 15.45
C LYS A 80 15.42 -4.61 16.24
N PRO A 81 16.46 -5.20 16.87
CA PRO A 81 16.24 -6.27 17.83
C PRO A 81 15.22 -5.86 18.90
N GLY A 82 14.21 -6.70 19.14
CA GLY A 82 13.13 -6.43 20.09
C GLY A 82 11.88 -5.78 19.50
N GLU A 83 11.90 -5.33 18.24
CA GLU A 83 10.69 -4.80 17.61
C GLU A 83 9.66 -5.90 17.32
N ARG A 84 8.39 -5.50 17.35
CA ARG A 84 7.24 -6.31 16.94
C ARG A 84 6.75 -5.80 15.59
N ILE A 85 6.70 -6.67 14.58
CA ILE A 85 6.28 -6.30 13.23
C ILE A 85 5.13 -7.18 12.74
N ALA A 86 4.14 -6.57 12.08
CA ALA A 86 3.14 -7.29 11.30
C ALA A 86 3.57 -7.45 9.85
N ASP A 87 3.62 -8.68 9.35
CA ASP A 87 3.70 -9.02 7.92
C ASP A 87 2.27 -9.22 7.42
N VAL A 88 1.68 -8.23 6.76
CA VAL A 88 0.27 -8.26 6.37
C VAL A 88 0.13 -8.76 4.93
N GLY A 89 -0.58 -9.88 4.76
CA GLY A 89 -0.56 -10.66 3.53
C GLY A 89 0.70 -11.52 3.45
N ALA A 90 1.04 -12.19 4.56
CA ALA A 90 2.31 -12.91 4.72
C ALA A 90 2.53 -14.01 3.67
N GLY A 91 1.47 -14.54 3.05
CA GLY A 91 1.55 -15.46 1.91
C GLY A 91 2.43 -16.67 2.17
N THR A 92 3.53 -16.80 1.43
CA THR A 92 4.46 -17.94 1.56
C THR A 92 5.29 -17.91 2.84
N GLY A 93 5.35 -16.76 3.54
CA GLY A 93 6.11 -16.56 4.77
C GLY A 93 7.58 -16.17 4.58
N TYR A 94 8.00 -15.93 3.33
CA TYR A 94 9.38 -15.59 3.01
C TYR A 94 9.90 -14.39 3.82
N TYR A 95 9.17 -13.28 3.77
CA TYR A 95 9.54 -12.06 4.50
C TYR A 95 9.38 -12.23 6.00
N SER A 96 8.34 -12.94 6.47
CA SER A 96 8.20 -13.30 7.88
C SER A 96 9.44 -13.99 8.45
N LEU A 97 10.07 -14.91 7.71
CA LEU A 97 11.32 -15.56 8.15
C LEU A 97 12.49 -14.58 8.25
N LEU A 98 12.67 -13.70 7.25
CA LEU A 98 13.73 -12.69 7.25
C LEU A 98 13.54 -11.67 8.39
N MET A 99 12.30 -11.24 8.62
CA MET A 99 11.96 -10.33 9.70
C MET A 99 12.16 -10.98 11.07
N ALA A 100 11.86 -12.28 11.22
CA ALA A 100 12.08 -13.02 12.46
C ALA A 100 13.57 -13.03 12.85
N ASP A 101 14.46 -13.19 11.88
CA ASP A 101 15.90 -13.09 12.12
C ASP A 101 16.33 -11.66 12.46
N ALA A 102 15.77 -10.66 11.78
CA ALA A 102 16.14 -9.26 11.97
C ALA A 102 15.72 -8.70 13.35
N VAL A 103 14.54 -9.07 13.85
CA VAL A 103 14.04 -8.62 15.17
C VAL A 103 14.64 -9.42 16.34
N GLY A 104 15.29 -10.56 16.05
CA GLY A 104 15.95 -11.42 17.03
C GLY A 104 15.03 -12.05 18.06
N ASP A 105 15.62 -12.80 19.00
CA ASP A 105 14.90 -13.68 19.95
C ASP A 105 13.95 -12.95 20.91
N ILE A 106 14.14 -11.64 21.08
CA ILE A 106 13.31 -10.80 21.96
C ILE A 106 12.29 -9.95 21.18
N GLY A 107 12.37 -9.93 19.85
CA GLY A 107 11.39 -9.30 18.98
C GLY A 107 10.31 -10.31 18.56
N TRP A 108 9.34 -9.86 17.75
CA TRP A 108 8.25 -10.72 17.33
C TRP A 108 7.75 -10.39 15.92
N VAL A 109 7.37 -11.41 15.16
CA VAL A 109 6.68 -11.23 13.87
C VAL A 109 5.25 -11.79 13.97
N TYR A 110 4.28 -10.99 13.56
CA TYR A 110 2.91 -11.43 13.33
C TYR A 110 2.71 -11.63 11.83
N ALA A 111 2.68 -12.89 11.38
CA ALA A 111 2.39 -13.24 10.00
C ALA A 111 0.86 -13.25 9.79
N VAL A 112 0.31 -12.12 9.35
CA VAL A 112 -1.12 -11.88 9.21
C VAL A 112 -1.58 -12.32 7.82
N GLU A 113 -2.54 -13.24 7.77
CA GLU A 113 -2.96 -13.86 6.51
C GLU A 113 -4.45 -14.22 6.52
N ILE A 114 -5.12 -14.00 5.39
CA ILE A 114 -6.56 -14.26 5.21
C ILE A 114 -6.83 -15.65 4.64
N SER A 115 -5.87 -16.25 3.92
CA SER A 115 -6.01 -17.57 3.33
C SER A 115 -5.80 -18.68 4.36
N PRO A 116 -6.80 -19.56 4.61
CA PRO A 116 -6.62 -20.71 5.49
C PRO A 116 -5.47 -21.63 5.05
N ARG A 117 -5.27 -21.78 3.74
CA ARG A 117 -4.23 -22.64 3.16
C ARG A 117 -2.83 -22.06 3.37
N PHE A 118 -2.65 -20.75 3.24
CA PHE A 118 -1.39 -20.12 3.64
C PHE A 118 -1.18 -20.17 5.16
N VAL A 119 -2.22 -20.01 5.98
CA VAL A 119 -2.09 -20.15 7.44
C VAL A 119 -1.57 -21.53 7.85
N GLU A 120 -2.12 -22.60 7.25
CA GLU A 120 -1.62 -23.97 7.46
C GLU A 120 -0.17 -24.15 7.01
N HIS A 121 0.21 -23.54 5.89
CA HIS A 121 1.58 -23.55 5.37
C HIS A 121 2.55 -22.82 6.29
N LEU A 122 2.22 -21.59 6.70
CA LEU A 122 3.04 -20.76 7.60
C LEU A 122 3.33 -21.47 8.91
N ALA A 123 2.32 -22.12 9.50
CA ALA A 123 2.51 -22.90 10.73
C ALA A 123 3.55 -24.02 10.57
N LYS A 124 3.53 -24.74 9.43
CA LYS A 124 4.51 -25.79 9.12
C LYS A 124 5.89 -25.20 8.82
N LEU A 125 5.93 -24.10 8.06
CA LEU A 125 7.17 -23.42 7.68
C LEU A 125 7.94 -22.97 8.94
N PHE A 126 7.27 -22.30 9.87
CA PHE A 126 7.91 -21.79 11.07
C PHE A 126 8.39 -22.91 12.00
N ASP A 127 7.67 -24.03 12.10
CA ASP A 127 8.13 -25.23 12.82
C ASP A 127 9.38 -25.85 12.17
N GLN A 128 9.37 -26.02 10.84
CA GLN A 128 10.51 -26.55 10.09
C GLN A 128 11.77 -25.69 10.24
N HIS A 129 11.60 -24.36 10.24
CA HIS A 129 12.68 -23.40 10.44
C HIS A 129 12.99 -23.13 11.92
N LYS A 130 12.28 -23.79 12.86
CA LYS A 130 12.43 -23.64 14.31
C LYS A 130 12.33 -22.18 14.78
N LYS A 131 11.47 -21.39 14.13
CA LYS A 131 11.23 -20.00 14.53
C LYS A 131 10.29 -19.97 15.73
N THR A 132 10.78 -19.43 16.84
CA THR A 132 10.01 -19.32 18.09
C THR A 132 9.46 -17.91 18.34
N ASN A 133 9.87 -16.94 17.52
CA ASN A 133 9.52 -15.52 17.64
C ASN A 133 8.58 -15.06 16.50
N VAL A 134 7.75 -15.97 15.99
CA VAL A 134 6.76 -15.70 14.94
C VAL A 134 5.42 -16.30 15.32
N THR A 135 4.34 -15.60 15.00
CA THR A 135 2.97 -16.08 15.20
C THR A 135 2.16 -15.85 13.93
N THR A 136 1.57 -16.93 13.40
CA THR A 136 0.59 -16.84 12.32
C THR A 136 -0.74 -16.33 12.89
N VAL A 137 -1.31 -15.30 12.25
CA VAL A 137 -2.58 -14.69 12.64
C VAL A 137 -3.55 -14.82 11.48
N MET A 138 -4.62 -15.60 11.68
CA MET A 138 -5.73 -15.66 10.73
C MET A 138 -6.55 -14.37 10.84
N CYS A 139 -6.55 -13.56 9.80
CA CYS A 139 -7.29 -12.31 9.75
C CYS A 139 -8.61 -12.47 8.99
N ASN A 140 -9.33 -11.37 8.79
CA ASN A 140 -10.50 -11.32 7.90
C ASN A 140 -10.32 -10.21 6.85
N ASP A 141 -11.34 -9.99 6.03
CA ASP A 141 -11.31 -9.05 4.90
C ASP A 141 -11.28 -7.56 5.28
N ASN A 142 -11.47 -7.24 6.56
CA ASN A 142 -11.60 -5.86 7.06
C ASN A 142 -10.77 -5.56 8.31
N SER A 143 -9.98 -6.51 8.82
CA SER A 143 -9.22 -6.36 10.06
C SER A 143 -7.99 -7.27 10.05
N VAL A 144 -6.87 -6.76 10.59
CA VAL A 144 -5.66 -7.58 10.81
C VAL A 144 -5.72 -8.44 12.08
N CYS A 145 -6.80 -8.31 12.86
CA CYS A 145 -7.04 -9.10 14.08
C CYS A 145 -5.90 -9.01 15.12
N LEU A 146 -5.17 -7.90 15.15
CA LEU A 146 -4.13 -7.62 16.13
C LEU A 146 -4.63 -6.68 17.24
N PRO A 147 -4.19 -6.86 18.50
CA PRO A 147 -4.54 -5.95 19.58
C PRO A 147 -4.03 -4.51 19.35
N PRO A 148 -4.70 -3.48 19.87
CA PRO A 148 -4.21 -2.10 19.78
C PRO A 148 -2.81 -1.90 20.39
N GLY A 149 -1.94 -1.13 19.73
CA GLY A 149 -0.58 -0.84 20.19
C GLY A 149 0.33 -2.07 20.35
N SER A 150 0.05 -3.15 19.62
CA SER A 150 0.80 -4.41 19.68
C SER A 150 2.03 -4.44 18.76
N VAL A 151 2.12 -3.56 17.75
CA VAL A 151 3.24 -3.56 16.80
C VAL A 151 3.94 -2.20 16.68
N ASP A 152 5.25 -2.28 16.47
CA ASP A 152 6.15 -1.15 16.23
C ASP A 152 6.23 -0.81 14.73
N ALA A 153 6.03 -1.82 13.88
CA ALA A 153 6.00 -1.68 12.44
C ALA A 153 4.97 -2.60 11.76
N ALA A 154 4.54 -2.24 10.55
CA ALA A 154 3.79 -3.10 9.66
C ALA A 154 4.41 -3.08 8.25
N PHE A 155 4.43 -4.23 7.59
CA PHE A 155 4.96 -4.43 6.25
C PHE A 155 3.86 -5.04 5.38
N ILE A 156 3.61 -4.42 4.22
CA ILE A 156 2.65 -4.89 3.22
C ILE A 156 3.41 -4.95 1.90
N CYS A 157 3.54 -6.13 1.30
CA CYS A 157 4.31 -6.33 0.06
C CYS A 157 3.50 -7.12 -0.96
N ASP A 158 3.24 -6.51 -2.12
CA ASP A 158 2.40 -7.07 -3.19
C ASP A 158 1.01 -7.55 -2.69
N ALA A 159 0.47 -6.91 -1.65
CA ALA A 159 -0.78 -7.32 -1.00
C ALA A 159 -1.80 -6.19 -0.81
N TYR A 160 -1.40 -4.91 -0.88
CA TYR A 160 -2.32 -3.80 -0.60
C TYR A 160 -3.45 -3.70 -1.63
N HIS A 161 -3.12 -3.95 -2.90
CA HIS A 161 -4.12 -4.02 -3.97
C HIS A 161 -5.17 -5.13 -3.79
N HIS A 162 -4.94 -6.08 -2.89
CA HIS A 162 -5.88 -7.15 -2.53
C HIS A 162 -6.89 -6.76 -1.43
N PHE A 163 -6.76 -5.58 -0.80
CA PHE A 163 -7.68 -5.15 0.26
C PHE A 163 -9.06 -4.80 -0.31
N GLU A 164 -10.07 -5.58 0.08
CA GLU A 164 -11.47 -5.37 -0.34
C GLU A 164 -12.14 -4.24 0.48
N HIS A 165 -11.69 -4.07 1.72
CA HIS A 165 -12.13 -3.06 2.66
C HIS A 165 -10.93 -2.23 3.15
N PRO A 166 -10.31 -1.41 2.27
CA PRO A 166 -9.05 -0.74 2.56
C PRO A 166 -9.16 0.22 3.75
N GLU A 167 -10.25 0.99 3.87
CA GLU A 167 -10.45 1.90 5.00
C GLU A 167 -10.50 1.15 6.34
N GLN A 168 -11.28 0.08 6.43
CA GLN A 168 -11.44 -0.74 7.63
C GLN A 168 -10.14 -1.47 7.99
N THR A 169 -9.51 -2.10 7.00
CA THR A 169 -8.26 -2.84 7.20
C THR A 169 -7.14 -1.89 7.64
N MET A 170 -7.02 -0.74 7.00
CA MET A 170 -6.05 0.28 7.39
C MET A 170 -6.34 0.89 8.76
N THR A 171 -7.62 1.06 9.13
CA THR A 171 -8.01 1.48 10.49
C THR A 171 -7.54 0.45 11.52
N SER A 172 -7.75 -0.84 11.26
CA SER A 172 -7.27 -1.91 12.13
C SER A 172 -5.74 -1.94 12.25
N ILE A 173 -5.01 -1.71 11.15
CA ILE A 173 -3.54 -1.59 11.16
C ILE A 173 -3.11 -0.36 11.98
N PHE A 174 -3.78 0.77 11.80
CA PHE A 174 -3.51 2.00 12.54
C PHE A 174 -3.72 1.79 14.05
N GLU A 175 -4.79 1.11 14.46
CA GLU A 175 -5.04 0.79 15.87
C GLU A 175 -4.00 -0.16 16.45
N ALA A 176 -3.62 -1.20 15.71
CA ALA A 176 -2.61 -2.18 16.13
C ALA A 176 -1.22 -1.55 16.32
N MET A 177 -0.92 -0.46 15.60
CA MET A 177 0.37 0.21 15.65
C MET A 177 0.50 1.20 16.82
N ILE A 178 1.69 1.28 17.44
CA ILE A 178 1.98 2.33 18.45
C ILE A 178 2.11 3.72 17.82
N PRO A 179 1.91 4.83 18.57
CA PRO A 179 2.32 6.15 18.12
C PRO A 179 3.82 6.20 17.78
N GLY A 180 4.16 6.86 16.68
CA GLY A 180 5.50 6.88 16.10
C GLY A 180 5.90 5.61 15.32
N GLY A 181 5.06 4.58 15.30
CA GLY A 181 5.28 3.35 14.54
C GLY A 181 5.26 3.59 13.03
N ARG A 182 5.82 2.64 12.27
CA ARG A 182 6.02 2.78 10.82
C ARG A 182 5.27 1.74 10.01
N LEU A 183 4.69 2.16 8.90
CA LEU A 183 4.06 1.31 7.91
C LEU A 183 4.87 1.37 6.62
N ILE A 184 5.24 0.21 6.07
CA ILE A 184 5.92 0.09 4.79
C ILE A 184 4.96 -0.59 3.81
N VAL A 185 4.78 0.03 2.65
CA VAL A 185 3.97 -0.52 1.56
C VAL A 185 4.82 -0.62 0.30
N ILE A 186 4.94 -1.84 -0.21
CA ILE A 186 5.55 -2.16 -1.50
C ILE A 186 4.46 -2.74 -2.37
N ASP A 187 4.20 -2.14 -3.52
CA ASP A 187 3.20 -2.63 -4.45
C ASP A 187 3.55 -2.18 -5.88
N PHE A 188 2.76 -2.61 -6.85
CA PHE A 188 2.96 -2.37 -8.27
C PHE A 188 2.52 -0.95 -8.68
N GLU A 189 3.34 -0.32 -9.52
CA GLU A 189 3.01 0.92 -10.21
C GLU A 189 2.02 0.65 -11.34
N ARG A 190 0.84 1.28 -11.26
CA ARG A 190 -0.26 1.12 -12.21
C ARG A 190 -0.51 2.42 -12.96
N ILE A 191 0.08 2.54 -14.15
CA ILE A 191 -0.03 3.70 -15.03
C ILE A 191 -0.61 3.27 -16.38
N VAL A 192 -1.80 3.79 -16.70
CA VAL A 192 -2.49 3.49 -17.96
C VAL A 192 -1.62 3.89 -19.15
N GLY A 193 -1.43 2.96 -20.10
CA GLY A 193 -0.60 3.16 -21.29
C GLY A 193 0.91 2.99 -21.08
N VAL A 194 1.35 2.71 -19.85
CA VAL A 194 2.78 2.46 -19.52
C VAL A 194 2.96 1.06 -18.93
N THR A 195 2.15 0.71 -17.92
CA THR A 195 2.24 -0.58 -17.23
C THR A 195 1.68 -1.72 -18.11
N ARG A 196 2.30 -2.91 -18.03
CA ARG A 196 1.83 -4.11 -18.74
C ARG A 196 0.39 -4.49 -18.37
N GLU A 197 -0.29 -5.14 -19.32
CA GLU A 197 -1.71 -5.47 -19.25
C GLU A 197 -2.09 -6.26 -17.99
N TRP A 198 -1.32 -7.28 -17.64
CA TRP A 198 -1.58 -8.09 -16.44
C TRP A 198 -1.74 -7.22 -15.18
N THR A 199 -0.81 -6.30 -14.93
CA THR A 199 -0.85 -5.42 -13.75
C THR A 199 -2.04 -4.45 -13.81
N LEU A 200 -2.42 -3.96 -14.99
CA LEU A 200 -3.57 -3.05 -15.15
C LEU A 200 -4.90 -3.71 -14.74
N HIS A 201 -5.01 -5.02 -14.94
CA HIS A 201 -6.19 -5.83 -14.56
C HIS A 201 -6.07 -6.45 -13.15
N HIS A 202 -4.86 -6.59 -12.63
CA HIS A 202 -4.60 -7.19 -11.33
C HIS A 202 -4.66 -6.17 -10.18
N VAL A 203 -4.13 -4.97 -10.40
CA VAL A 203 -4.03 -3.91 -9.38
C VAL A 203 -5.24 -2.99 -9.48
N ARG A 204 -5.96 -2.81 -8.37
CA ARG A 204 -7.26 -2.10 -8.35
C ARG A 204 -7.18 -0.59 -8.58
N ALA A 205 -6.06 0.06 -8.23
CA ALA A 205 -5.88 1.50 -8.43
C ALA A 205 -4.40 1.90 -8.60
N GLY A 206 -4.15 3.18 -8.90
CA GLY A 206 -2.79 3.72 -8.99
C GLY A 206 -2.19 4.06 -7.63
N LYS A 207 -0.87 4.21 -7.56
CA LYS A 207 -0.12 4.52 -6.34
C LYS A 207 -0.70 5.70 -5.54
N GLN A 208 -1.10 6.78 -6.22
CA GLN A 208 -1.65 7.96 -5.55
C GLN A 208 -2.97 7.64 -4.81
N THR A 209 -3.83 6.80 -5.38
CA THR A 209 -5.06 6.36 -4.71
C THR A 209 -4.75 5.60 -3.43
N PHE A 210 -3.76 4.69 -3.45
CA PHE A 210 -3.37 3.96 -2.24
C PHE A 210 -2.73 4.88 -1.19
N ILE A 211 -1.94 5.87 -1.60
CA ILE A 211 -1.43 6.92 -0.69
C ILE A 211 -2.60 7.65 -0.01
N ASP A 212 -3.62 8.05 -0.78
CA ASP A 212 -4.75 8.80 -0.24
C ASP A 212 -5.62 7.96 0.70
N GLU A 213 -5.84 6.67 0.39
CA GLU A 213 -6.54 5.71 1.26
C GLU A 213 -5.80 5.46 2.59
N ILE A 214 -4.47 5.35 2.54
CA ILE A 214 -3.66 5.17 3.76
C ILE A 214 -3.72 6.45 4.62
N LYS A 215 -3.61 7.63 3.98
CA LYS A 215 -3.64 8.92 4.66
C LYS A 215 -5.01 9.25 5.25
N SER A 216 -6.11 8.79 4.65
CA SER A 216 -7.46 9.07 5.16
C SER A 216 -7.71 8.47 6.56
N VAL A 217 -6.95 7.44 6.94
CA VAL A 217 -7.01 6.81 8.27
C VAL A 217 -6.13 7.53 9.31
N GLY A 218 -5.23 8.42 8.87
CA GLY A 218 -4.39 9.24 9.75
C GLY A 218 -2.89 8.91 9.71
N PHE A 219 -2.46 8.01 8.83
CA PHE A 219 -1.04 7.82 8.53
C PHE A 219 -0.47 9.03 7.77
N GLU A 220 0.79 9.37 8.04
CA GLU A 220 1.51 10.42 7.33
C GLU A 220 2.56 9.80 6.40
N LEU A 221 2.60 10.21 5.13
CA LEU A 221 3.64 9.75 4.20
C LEU A 221 4.99 10.34 4.61
N ALA A 222 5.91 9.48 5.06
CA ALA A 222 7.24 9.86 5.51
C ALA A 222 8.26 9.85 4.38
N ALA A 223 8.18 8.86 3.47
CA ALA A 223 9.08 8.75 2.34
C ALA A 223 8.52 7.91 1.20
N GLU A 224 8.98 8.20 -0.02
CA GLU A 224 8.98 7.25 -1.14
C GLU A 224 10.43 6.91 -1.47
N ARG A 225 10.79 5.62 -1.47
CA ARG A 225 12.17 5.19 -1.71
C ARG A 225 12.32 4.64 -3.13
N LYS A 226 13.45 5.00 -3.76
CA LYS A 226 13.90 4.35 -4.99
C LYS A 226 14.79 3.17 -4.63
N ILE A 227 14.26 1.97 -4.80
CA ILE A 227 15.02 0.73 -4.60
C ILE A 227 15.67 0.34 -5.93
N PRO A 228 17.01 0.24 -6.01
CA PRO A 228 17.66 -0.29 -7.20
C PRO A 228 17.10 -1.68 -7.55
N GLY A 229 16.68 -1.88 -8.80
CA GLY A 229 16.07 -3.13 -9.26
C GLY A 229 14.54 -3.10 -9.35
N PHE A 230 13.88 -2.16 -8.66
CA PHE A 230 12.46 -1.88 -8.90
C PHE A 230 12.26 -1.16 -10.23
N LYS A 231 11.38 -1.71 -11.07
CA LYS A 231 10.90 -1.13 -12.33
C LYS A 231 9.38 -1.10 -12.37
N GLU A 232 8.75 -2.15 -11.83
CA GLU A 232 7.29 -2.27 -11.73
C GLU A 232 6.78 -2.00 -10.31
N ASN A 233 7.62 -2.15 -9.28
CA ASN A 233 7.24 -1.89 -7.90
C ASN A 233 7.64 -0.47 -7.41
N TYR A 234 6.93 0.05 -6.41
CA TYR A 234 7.32 1.22 -5.63
C TYR A 234 7.51 0.84 -4.15
N TYR A 235 8.14 1.72 -3.38
CA TYR A 235 8.32 1.55 -1.93
C TYR A 235 7.89 2.85 -1.23
N LEU A 236 6.89 2.75 -0.35
CA LEU A 236 6.37 3.84 0.46
C LEU A 236 6.58 3.57 1.94
N GLU A 237 6.91 4.63 2.70
CA GLU A 237 6.92 4.62 4.15
C GLU A 237 5.93 5.64 4.69
N PHE A 238 5.16 5.20 5.66
CA PHE A 238 4.26 6.02 6.43
C PHE A 238 4.60 5.92 7.91
N GLN A 239 4.19 6.94 8.66
CA GLN A 239 4.29 6.97 10.11
C GLN A 239 2.91 7.20 10.73
N LYS A 240 2.66 6.53 11.85
CA LYS A 240 1.55 6.88 12.73
C LYS A 240 2.01 8.03 13.64
N PRO A 241 1.34 9.21 13.62
CA PRO A 241 1.72 10.35 14.45
C PRO A 241 1.53 10.10 15.95
#